data_AF-A0A7Y0A104-F1
#
_entry.id   AF-A0A7Y0A104-F1
#
_cell.length_a   1.000
_cell.length_b   1.000
_cell.length_c   1.000
_cell.angle_alpha   90.00
_cell.angle_beta   90.00
_cell.angle_gamma   90.00
#
_symmetry.space_group_name_H-M   'P 1'
#
loop_
_entity.id
_entity.type
_entity.pdbx_description
1 polymer ?
#
loop_
_entity_poly.entity_id
_entity_poly.type
_entity_poly.pdbx_seq_one_letter_code
_entity_poly.pdbx_strand_id
1 'polypeptide(L)'
;MPDGDYRNATVSVRNGYVTAVTSGTNIVYTGGGCCDSGSEAVVEGPQGPQGPQGDPGPAGPTGPEGPAGPEGPSGPEGPAGPTGAAGATLVSGAGAPALDTGAVGDFYLDTTNGVLYGPKTNAGWGAGLSLVGPQGPQGPAGPTGETGAPGADGKSANWSLIQDSSTTYIVGPVGESVSVQTATGTQVFPAQAIPASGRLVLTYPVGAVSTAVFLLSGALFVGTGTMMF
;
A
#
# COMPACT_ATOMS: atom_id res chain seq x y z
N MET A 1 -60.66 50.79 96.74
CA MET A 1 -60.93 51.21 95.36
C MET A 1 -59.68 50.94 94.54
N PRO A 2 -59.82 50.45 93.31
CA PRO A 2 -58.92 49.47 92.73
C PRO A 2 -58.09 50.07 91.58
N ASP A 3 -56.78 49.80 91.61
CA ASP A 3 -55.87 50.18 90.54
C ASP A 3 -56.07 49.23 89.35
N GLY A 4 -56.85 49.69 88.37
CA GLY A 4 -57.09 49.00 87.12
C GLY A 4 -57.09 50.00 85.97
N ASP A 5 -56.18 49.78 85.02
CA ASP A 5 -56.07 50.51 83.76
C ASP A 5 -57.28 50.13 82.89
N TYR A 6 -58.35 50.90 82.92
CA TYR A 6 -59.49 50.72 82.00
C TYR A 6 -58.98 51.00 80.54
N ARG A 7 -59.50 50.47 79.37
CA ARG A 7 -59.40 50.97 77.90
C ARG A 7 -60.76 51.33 77.13
N ASN A 8 -61.06 52.62 76.77
CA ASN A 8 -62.33 53.32 76.26
C ASN A 8 -63.63 53.55 77.11
N ALA A 9 -63.85 54.69 77.80
CA ALA A 9 -65.09 54.99 78.56
C ALA A 9 -65.78 56.30 78.16
N THR A 10 -67.12 56.31 78.26
CA THR A 10 -67.95 57.52 78.12
C THR A 10 -68.29 58.08 79.49
N VAL A 11 -68.01 59.37 79.73
CA VAL A 11 -68.32 60.05 81.00
C VAL A 11 -69.54 60.96 80.83
N SER A 12 -70.55 60.75 81.67
CA SER A 12 -71.67 61.68 81.84
C SER A 12 -71.42 62.54 83.09
N VAL A 13 -71.36 63.87 82.89
CA VAL A 13 -71.19 64.85 83.97
C VAL A 13 -72.54 65.47 84.30
N ARG A 14 -72.94 65.43 85.57
CA ARG A 14 -74.14 66.11 86.08
C ARG A 14 -73.76 66.89 87.34
N ASN A 15 -73.98 68.21 87.33
CA ASN A 15 -73.73 69.10 88.47
C ASN A 15 -72.28 69.02 89.02
N GLY A 16 -71.28 68.88 88.16
CA GLY A 16 -69.86 68.94 88.55
C GLY A 16 -69.29 67.67 89.21
N TYR A 17 -70.09 66.60 89.34
CA TYR A 17 -69.63 65.32 89.87
C TYR A 17 -69.74 64.23 88.80
N VAL A 18 -68.78 63.28 88.80
CA VAL A 18 -68.79 62.09 87.94
C VAL A 18 -69.60 60.99 88.62
N THR A 19 -70.68 60.52 87.99
CA THR A 19 -71.63 59.59 88.63
C THR A 19 -71.59 58.14 88.13
N ALA A 20 -70.77 57.78 87.13
CA ALA A 20 -70.52 56.38 86.74
C ALA A 20 -69.27 56.20 85.85
N VAL A 21 -68.60 55.05 85.98
CA VAL A 21 -67.50 54.60 85.08
C VAL A 21 -67.83 53.19 84.62
N THR A 22 -67.86 52.94 83.30
CA THR A 22 -67.88 51.59 82.73
C THR A 22 -66.54 51.37 82.01
N SER A 23 -65.96 50.19 82.17
CA SER A 23 -64.57 49.87 81.86
C SER A 23 -64.09 50.33 80.48
N GLY A 24 -63.38 51.48 80.45
CA GLY A 24 -62.35 51.81 79.47
C GLY A 24 -61.52 53.17 79.62
N THR A 25 -60.19 53.20 79.37
CA THR A 25 -59.01 54.12 79.44
C THR A 25 -59.23 55.60 79.52
N ASN A 26 -58.64 56.06 80.64
CA ASN A 26 -57.86 57.25 80.94
C ASN A 26 -58.42 58.56 80.42
N ILE A 27 -59.13 59.20 81.33
CA ILE A 27 -58.96 60.63 81.57
C ILE A 27 -57.76 60.79 82.50
N VAL A 28 -56.73 61.47 82.02
CA VAL A 28 -55.64 61.99 82.86
C VAL A 28 -56.20 63.19 83.62
N TYR A 29 -56.43 63.06 84.93
CA TYR A 29 -56.72 64.21 85.78
C TYR A 29 -55.38 64.74 86.33
N THR A 30 -54.90 65.84 85.76
CA THR A 30 -53.77 66.59 86.30
C THR A 30 -54.33 67.78 87.07
N GLY A 31 -53.89 67.92 88.31
CA GLY A 31 -54.42 68.85 89.31
C GLY A 31 -54.39 70.32 88.90
N GLY A 32 -54.97 71.22 89.68
CA GLY A 32 -55.55 71.04 90.99
C GLY A 32 -56.10 72.36 91.52
N GLY A 33 -56.35 72.40 92.82
CA GLY A 33 -56.58 73.64 93.55
C GLY A 33 -58.04 74.04 93.64
N CYS A 34 -58.76 73.41 94.57
CA CYS A 34 -59.82 74.09 95.28
C CYS A 34 -59.21 75.13 96.23
N CYS A 35 -59.57 76.38 96.07
CA CYS A 35 -59.82 77.29 97.17
C CYS A 35 -60.72 78.45 96.71
N ASP A 36 -61.78 78.66 97.47
CA ASP A 36 -62.72 79.76 97.36
C ASP A 36 -62.00 81.12 97.42
N SER A 37 -62.47 82.07 96.59
CA SER A 37 -62.92 83.42 97.01
C SER A 37 -62.77 84.43 95.86
N GLY A 38 -63.88 85.05 95.47
CA GLY A 38 -63.86 86.38 94.87
C GLY A 38 -63.83 86.44 93.34
N SER A 39 -65.03 86.62 92.78
CA SER A 39 -65.39 87.65 91.79
C SER A 39 -64.41 88.05 90.66
N GLU A 40 -64.99 88.07 89.46
CA GLU A 40 -64.65 88.91 88.28
C GLU A 40 -63.88 88.24 87.14
N ALA A 41 -64.67 87.87 86.12
CA ALA A 41 -64.52 88.28 84.72
C ALA A 41 -63.32 87.82 83.86
N VAL A 42 -63.70 87.23 82.72
CA VAL A 42 -63.09 87.25 81.37
C VAL A 42 -61.98 86.23 81.02
N VAL A 43 -62.19 85.60 79.85
CA VAL A 43 -61.27 85.40 78.70
C VAL A 43 -61.24 83.94 78.21
N GLU A 44 -61.73 83.74 77.00
CA GLU A 44 -61.62 82.55 76.15
C GLU A 44 -60.14 82.24 75.84
N GLY A 45 -59.69 80.99 76.06
CA GLY A 45 -58.27 80.61 75.96
C GLY A 45 -57.74 80.48 74.52
N PRO A 46 -56.43 80.68 74.29
CA PRO A 46 -55.83 80.58 72.95
C PRO A 46 -55.84 79.14 72.41
N GLN A 47 -56.07 78.99 71.10
CA GLN A 47 -55.96 77.72 70.38
C GLN A 47 -54.53 77.17 70.47
N GLY A 48 -54.39 75.90 70.89
CA GLY A 48 -53.08 75.24 71.01
C GLY A 48 -52.34 75.11 69.67
N PRO A 49 -50.99 75.06 69.68
CA PRO A 49 -50.19 74.99 68.46
C PRO A 49 -50.47 73.70 67.66
N GLN A 50 -50.41 73.81 66.34
CA GLN A 50 -50.51 72.66 65.44
C GLN A 50 -49.39 71.65 65.73
N GLY A 51 -49.73 70.37 65.85
CA GLY A 51 -48.74 69.31 66.09
C GLY A 51 -47.70 69.20 64.96
N PRO A 52 -46.49 68.70 65.26
CA PRO A 52 -45.43 68.57 64.26
C PRO A 52 -45.87 67.64 63.12
N GLN A 53 -45.45 67.96 61.90
CA GLN A 53 -45.64 67.10 60.73
C GLN A 53 -44.86 65.79 60.94
N GLY A 54 -45.49 64.65 60.68
CA GLY A 54 -44.86 63.33 60.83
C GLY A 54 -43.68 63.14 59.87
N ASP A 55 -42.69 62.35 60.30
CA ASP A 55 -41.49 62.04 59.51
C ASP A 55 -41.85 61.36 58.17
N PRO A 56 -41.05 61.59 57.10
CA PRO A 56 -41.20 60.84 55.86
C PRO A 56 -41.13 59.33 56.11
N GLY A 57 -42.01 58.58 55.45
CA GLY A 57 -42.01 57.11 55.53
C GLY A 57 -40.69 56.50 55.03
N PRO A 58 -40.35 55.27 55.45
CA PRO A 58 -39.13 54.59 55.00
C PRO A 58 -39.14 54.37 53.48
N ALA A 59 -37.95 54.31 52.88
CA ALA A 59 -37.80 53.92 51.48
C ALA A 59 -38.38 52.51 51.24
N GLY A 60 -39.06 52.32 50.11
CA GLY A 60 -39.61 51.02 49.73
C GLY A 60 -38.52 49.97 49.51
N PRO A 61 -38.85 48.67 49.59
CA PRO A 61 -37.88 47.59 49.35
C PRO A 61 -37.35 47.64 47.90
N THR A 62 -36.10 47.23 47.71
CA THR A 62 -35.53 46.99 46.37
C THR A 62 -36.38 45.95 45.64
N GLY A 63 -36.66 46.19 44.36
CA GLY A 63 -37.42 45.25 43.52
C GLY A 63 -36.71 43.89 43.37
N PRO A 64 -37.45 42.82 43.00
CA PRO A 64 -36.86 41.52 42.76
C PRO A 64 -35.83 41.57 41.62
N GLU A 65 -34.84 40.68 41.67
CA GLU A 65 -33.92 40.44 40.56
C GLU A 65 -34.69 40.00 39.31
N GLY A 66 -34.28 40.47 38.13
CA GLY A 66 -34.91 40.11 36.87
C GLY A 66 -34.73 38.61 36.55
N PRO A 67 -35.58 38.02 35.69
CA PRO A 67 -35.39 36.63 35.26
C PRO A 67 -34.06 36.46 34.52
N ALA A 68 -33.48 35.26 34.60
CA ALA A 68 -32.33 34.89 33.79
C ALA A 68 -32.65 35.06 32.29
N GLY A 69 -31.67 35.53 31.51
CA GLY A 69 -31.82 35.67 30.06
C GLY A 69 -32.04 34.32 29.37
N PRO A 70 -32.59 34.30 28.14
CA PRO A 70 -32.75 33.07 27.37
C PRO A 70 -31.39 32.43 27.08
N GLU A 71 -31.38 31.10 26.93
CA GLU A 71 -30.22 30.37 26.43
C GLU A 71 -29.81 30.89 25.05
N GLY A 72 -28.51 31.04 24.82
CA GLY A 72 -27.99 31.50 23.53
C GLY A 72 -28.31 30.49 22.41
N PRO A 73 -28.33 30.93 21.14
CA PRO A 73 -28.53 30.00 20.03
C PRO A 73 -27.41 28.96 19.98
N SER A 74 -27.72 27.75 19.51
CA SER A 74 -26.72 26.73 19.20
C SER A 74 -25.66 27.31 18.25
N GLY A 75 -24.39 26.94 18.47
CA GLY A 75 -23.30 27.33 17.59
C GLY A 75 -23.48 26.79 16.16
N PRO A 76 -22.80 27.38 15.17
CA PRO A 76 -22.84 26.88 13.79
C PRO A 76 -22.28 25.46 13.71
N GLU A 77 -22.74 24.70 12.71
CA GLU A 77 -22.14 23.41 12.36
C GLU A 77 -20.65 23.59 12.05
N GLY A 78 -19.82 22.63 12.50
CA GLY A 78 -18.39 22.64 12.21
C GLY A 78 -18.10 22.50 10.70
N PRO A 79 -16.90 22.87 10.23
CA PRO A 79 -16.53 22.67 8.84
C PRO A 79 -16.56 21.17 8.49
N ALA A 80 -16.90 20.86 7.24
CA ALA A 80 -16.78 19.51 6.72
C ALA A 80 -15.32 19.00 6.88
N GLY A 81 -15.17 17.72 7.20
CA GLY A 81 -13.86 17.08 7.29
C GLY A 81 -13.12 17.07 5.93
N PRO A 82 -11.79 16.89 5.92
CA PRO A 82 -11.04 16.79 4.67
C PRO A 82 -11.50 15.58 3.84
N THR A 83 -11.45 15.71 2.52
CA THR A 83 -11.66 14.58 1.61
C THR A 83 -10.64 13.48 1.90
N GLY A 84 -11.07 12.22 1.91
CA GLY A 84 -10.16 11.08 2.08
C GLY A 84 -9.12 10.99 0.96
N ALA A 85 -7.97 10.39 1.24
CA ALA A 85 -6.95 10.15 0.22
C ALA A 85 -7.50 9.28 -0.92
N ALA A 86 -6.99 9.48 -2.14
CA ALA A 86 -7.31 8.60 -3.26
C ALA A 86 -6.89 7.15 -2.91
N GLY A 87 -7.73 6.18 -3.28
CA GLY A 87 -7.42 4.77 -3.09
C GLY A 87 -6.23 4.33 -3.95
N ALA A 88 -5.47 3.34 -3.48
CA ALA A 88 -4.41 2.73 -4.27
C ALA A 88 -5.00 2.07 -5.53
N THR A 89 -4.48 2.43 -6.69
CA THR A 89 -4.86 1.82 -7.97
C THR A 89 -3.86 0.73 -8.37
N LEU A 90 -4.32 -0.22 -9.18
CA LEU A 90 -3.44 -1.20 -9.84
C LEU A 90 -3.30 -0.80 -11.31
N VAL A 91 -2.08 -0.40 -11.68
CA VAL A 91 -1.71 -0.04 -13.04
C VAL A 91 -0.99 -1.22 -13.71
N SER A 92 -1.00 -1.31 -15.03
CA SER A 92 -0.25 -2.34 -15.75
C SER A 92 0.42 -1.79 -17.00
N GLY A 93 1.49 -2.44 -17.44
CA GLY A 93 2.21 -2.06 -18.65
C GLY A 93 3.30 -3.06 -19.02
N ALA A 94 3.95 -2.81 -20.15
CA ALA A 94 5.03 -3.66 -20.64
C ALA A 94 6.36 -3.26 -20.01
N GLY A 95 7.01 -4.17 -19.30
CA GLY A 95 8.28 -3.92 -18.62
C GLY A 95 8.13 -3.20 -17.28
N ALA A 96 9.27 -2.93 -16.65
CA ALA A 96 9.34 -2.26 -15.35
C ALA A 96 8.75 -0.84 -15.43
N PRO A 97 8.01 -0.38 -14.40
CA PRO A 97 7.37 0.92 -14.42
C PRO A 97 8.37 2.06 -14.34
N ALA A 98 8.11 3.14 -15.10
CA ALA A 98 8.86 4.38 -14.97
C ALA A 98 8.52 5.11 -13.65
N LEU A 99 9.44 5.96 -13.18
CA LEU A 99 9.30 6.68 -11.90
C LEU A 99 8.13 7.68 -11.90
N ASP A 100 7.69 8.15 -13.06
CA ASP A 100 6.55 9.04 -13.26
C ASP A 100 5.21 8.29 -13.44
N THR A 101 5.24 6.99 -13.75
CA THR A 101 4.04 6.15 -13.84
C THR A 101 3.39 5.97 -12.47
N GLY A 102 2.10 6.30 -12.34
CA GLY A 102 1.30 6.08 -11.12
C GLY A 102 1.57 7.06 -9.98
N ALA A 103 0.65 7.10 -9.02
CA ALA A 103 0.74 7.86 -7.79
C ALA A 103 1.37 7.03 -6.65
N VAL A 104 1.83 7.74 -5.60
CA VAL A 104 2.30 7.10 -4.37
C VAL A 104 1.15 6.30 -3.75
N GLY A 105 1.40 5.04 -3.42
CA GLY A 105 0.41 4.07 -2.95
C GLY A 105 -0.05 3.07 -4.01
N ASP A 106 0.19 3.34 -5.30
CA ASP A 106 -0.26 2.45 -6.38
C ASP A 106 0.56 1.16 -6.48
N PHE A 107 -0.06 0.12 -7.02
CA PHE A 107 0.60 -1.11 -7.46
C PHE A 107 0.76 -1.11 -8.98
N TYR A 108 1.77 -1.80 -9.48
CA TYR A 108 2.00 -1.93 -10.92
C TYR A 108 2.33 -3.37 -11.32
N LEU A 109 1.64 -3.88 -12.34
CA LEU A 109 1.90 -5.19 -12.93
C LEU A 109 2.67 -5.04 -14.25
N ASP A 110 3.92 -5.52 -14.27
CA ASP A 110 4.68 -5.74 -15.49
C ASP A 110 4.17 -7.01 -16.16
N THR A 111 3.43 -6.84 -17.26
CA THR A 111 2.82 -7.94 -18.01
C THR A 111 3.81 -8.68 -18.92
N THR A 112 4.99 -8.11 -19.16
CA THR A 112 6.03 -8.72 -19.99
C THR A 112 6.84 -9.72 -19.19
N ASN A 113 7.26 -9.33 -17.99
CA ASN A 113 8.10 -10.16 -17.13
C ASN A 113 7.31 -10.87 -16.01
N GLY A 114 6.01 -10.57 -15.88
CA GLY A 114 5.16 -11.10 -14.82
C GLY A 114 5.62 -10.65 -13.44
N VAL A 115 6.01 -9.38 -13.30
CA VAL A 115 6.55 -8.82 -12.05
C VAL A 115 5.57 -7.82 -11.45
N LEU A 116 5.25 -7.95 -10.16
CA LEU A 116 4.43 -7.01 -9.42
C LEU A 116 5.32 -6.01 -8.67
N TYR A 117 5.08 -4.72 -8.86
CA TYR A 117 5.77 -3.62 -8.17
C TYR A 117 4.81 -2.90 -7.23
N GLY A 118 5.35 -2.36 -6.14
CA GLY A 118 4.63 -1.48 -5.22
C GLY A 118 4.33 -2.05 -3.84
N PRO A 119 3.62 -1.29 -2.99
CA PRO A 119 3.03 0.02 -3.31
C PRO A 119 4.10 1.09 -3.57
N LYS A 120 3.89 1.95 -4.57
CA LYS A 120 4.84 3.01 -4.95
C LYS A 120 5.07 3.96 -3.78
N THR A 121 6.31 4.31 -3.52
CA THR A 121 6.70 5.28 -2.48
C THR A 121 7.20 6.59 -3.11
N ASN A 122 7.49 7.60 -2.29
CA ASN A 122 8.18 8.80 -2.76
C ASN A 122 9.58 8.51 -3.36
N ALA A 123 10.19 7.37 -3.01
CA ALA A 123 11.45 6.92 -3.60
C ALA A 123 11.27 6.14 -4.92
N GLY A 124 10.01 5.90 -5.34
CA GLY A 124 9.66 5.12 -6.53
C GLY A 124 9.12 3.72 -6.21
N TRP A 125 9.24 2.83 -7.18
CA TRP A 125 8.56 1.52 -7.22
C TRP A 125 9.24 0.40 -6.41
N GLY A 126 10.50 0.57 -6.00
CA GLY A 126 11.25 -0.45 -5.28
C GLY A 126 11.54 -1.71 -6.12
N ALA A 127 11.92 -2.80 -5.46
CA ALA A 127 12.15 -4.08 -6.11
C ALA A 127 10.82 -4.77 -6.44
N GLY A 128 10.70 -5.29 -7.66
CA GLY A 128 9.53 -6.04 -8.09
C GLY A 128 9.55 -7.49 -7.61
N LEU A 129 8.36 -8.05 -7.39
CA LEU A 129 8.12 -9.45 -7.06
C LEU A 129 7.81 -10.26 -8.32
N SER A 130 8.64 -11.23 -8.68
CA SER A 130 8.33 -12.15 -9.78
C SER A 130 7.14 -13.04 -9.42
N LEU A 131 6.13 -13.05 -10.27
CA LEU A 131 4.97 -13.95 -10.20
C LEU A 131 5.19 -15.23 -11.01
N VAL A 132 6.23 -15.26 -11.85
CA VAL A 132 6.61 -16.45 -12.61
C VAL A 132 7.51 -17.31 -11.72
N GLY A 133 7.11 -18.57 -11.54
CA GLY A 133 7.90 -19.58 -10.84
C GLY A 133 9.17 -19.95 -11.61
N PRO A 134 10.11 -20.67 -11.00
CA PRO A 134 11.29 -21.17 -11.70
C PRO A 134 10.86 -22.01 -12.92
N GLN A 135 11.65 -21.98 -14.00
CA GLN A 135 11.45 -22.87 -15.14
C GLN A 135 11.38 -24.32 -14.64
N GLY A 136 10.36 -25.07 -15.09
CA GLY A 136 10.24 -26.49 -14.76
C GLY A 136 11.48 -27.29 -15.17
N PRO A 137 11.74 -28.45 -14.57
CA PRO A 137 12.85 -29.30 -14.99
C PRO A 137 12.73 -29.59 -16.48
N GLN A 138 13.87 -29.61 -17.17
CA GLN A 138 13.91 -30.07 -18.56
C GLN A 138 13.23 -31.45 -18.63
N GLY A 139 12.36 -31.63 -19.62
CA GLY A 139 11.74 -32.94 -19.86
C GLY A 139 12.80 -34.02 -20.06
N PRO A 140 12.48 -35.30 -19.83
CA PRO A 140 13.42 -36.38 -20.07
C PRO A 140 13.97 -36.31 -21.50
N ALA A 141 15.24 -36.66 -21.66
CA ALA A 141 15.82 -36.81 -22.99
C ALA A 141 14.94 -37.74 -23.81
N GLY A 142 14.70 -37.39 -25.08
CA GLY A 142 14.01 -38.27 -26.01
C GLY A 142 14.72 -39.63 -26.10
N PRO A 143 14.01 -40.69 -26.51
CA PRO A 143 14.64 -41.99 -26.71
C PRO A 143 15.84 -41.86 -27.64
N THR A 144 16.95 -42.54 -27.31
CA THR A 144 18.09 -42.68 -28.21
C THR A 144 17.60 -43.21 -29.55
N GLY A 145 17.89 -42.49 -30.63
CA GLY A 145 17.54 -42.93 -31.98
C GLY A 145 18.13 -44.32 -32.26
N GLU A 146 17.48 -45.08 -33.13
CA GLU A 146 17.98 -46.40 -33.52
C GLU A 146 19.44 -46.30 -34.00
N THR A 147 20.32 -47.12 -33.42
CA THR A 147 21.71 -47.24 -33.87
C THR A 147 21.71 -47.59 -35.35
N GLY A 148 22.29 -46.73 -36.19
CA GLY A 148 22.41 -46.99 -37.63
C GLY A 148 23.10 -48.34 -37.88
N ALA A 149 22.69 -49.02 -38.95
CA ALA A 149 23.26 -50.32 -39.33
C ALA A 149 24.80 -50.22 -39.41
N PRO A 150 25.55 -51.19 -38.86
CA PRO A 150 27.01 -51.24 -39.04
C PRO A 150 27.36 -51.15 -40.52
N GLY A 151 28.26 -50.22 -40.89
CA GLY A 151 28.78 -50.14 -42.24
C GLY A 151 29.52 -51.44 -42.61
N ALA A 152 29.41 -51.88 -43.86
CA ALA A 152 30.01 -53.12 -44.33
C ALA A 152 31.52 -53.16 -44.03
N ASP A 153 31.97 -54.27 -43.42
CA ASP A 153 33.34 -54.50 -42.99
C ASP A 153 34.35 -54.25 -44.13
N GLY A 154 35.19 -53.22 -43.98
CA GLY A 154 36.33 -52.99 -44.86
C GLY A 154 37.42 -54.02 -44.57
N LYS A 155 37.86 -54.77 -45.59
CA LYS A 155 39.05 -55.66 -45.52
C LYS A 155 40.32 -54.82 -45.38
N SER A 156 40.64 -54.29 -44.19
CA SER A 156 41.94 -53.61 -43.99
C SER A 156 43.03 -54.61 -43.60
N ALA A 157 43.72 -55.17 -44.59
CA ALA A 157 44.96 -55.92 -44.41
C ALA A 157 46.11 -55.22 -45.15
N ASN A 158 46.91 -54.39 -44.46
CA ASN A 158 48.23 -53.90 -44.88
C ASN A 158 48.38 -53.51 -46.37
N TRP A 159 47.41 -52.78 -46.93
CA TRP A 159 47.52 -52.28 -48.30
C TRP A 159 48.22 -50.92 -48.31
N SER A 160 49.21 -50.75 -49.20
CA SER A 160 49.93 -49.47 -49.35
C SER A 160 50.22 -49.19 -50.82
N LEU A 161 50.01 -47.94 -51.23
CA LEU A 161 50.43 -47.41 -52.52
C LEU A 161 51.66 -46.54 -52.30
N ILE A 162 52.76 -46.89 -52.97
CA ILE A 162 54.03 -46.15 -52.90
C ILE A 162 54.42 -45.76 -54.31
N GLN A 163 54.66 -44.47 -54.54
CA GLN A 163 55.11 -43.96 -55.82
C GLN A 163 56.54 -43.44 -55.69
N ASP A 164 57.42 -43.89 -56.59
CA ASP A 164 58.76 -43.35 -56.83
C ASP A 164 58.77 -42.52 -58.13
N SER A 165 59.88 -41.85 -58.46
CA SER A 165 59.97 -40.89 -59.58
C SER A 165 59.53 -41.43 -60.96
N SER A 166 59.51 -42.75 -61.15
CA SER A 166 59.06 -43.39 -62.40
C SER A 166 58.27 -44.68 -62.21
N THR A 167 57.89 -45.07 -60.99
CA THR A 167 57.33 -46.40 -60.73
C THR A 167 56.36 -46.39 -59.55
N THR A 168 55.20 -47.04 -59.72
CA THR A 168 54.25 -47.25 -58.62
C THR A 168 54.31 -48.68 -58.14
N TYR A 169 54.19 -48.81 -56.82
CA TYR A 169 54.22 -50.06 -56.11
C TYR A 169 52.97 -50.19 -55.26
N ILE A 170 52.33 -51.36 -55.34
CA ILE A 170 51.23 -51.73 -54.45
C ILE A 170 51.72 -52.86 -53.56
N VAL A 171 51.73 -52.61 -52.26
CA VAL A 171 52.02 -53.60 -51.23
C VAL A 171 50.70 -54.14 -50.70
N GLY A 172 50.60 -55.46 -50.58
CA GLY A 172 49.40 -56.12 -50.08
C GLY A 172 49.63 -57.59 -49.75
N PRO A 173 48.59 -58.31 -49.32
CA PRO A 173 48.67 -59.74 -49.03
C PRO A 173 49.04 -60.54 -50.28
N VAL A 174 50.08 -61.37 -50.18
CA VAL A 174 50.54 -62.26 -51.27
C VAL A 174 49.39 -63.13 -51.76
N GLY A 175 49.19 -63.18 -53.08
CA GLY A 175 48.15 -63.97 -53.73
C GLY A 175 46.77 -63.31 -53.80
N GLU A 176 46.50 -62.24 -53.04
CA GLU A 176 45.28 -61.44 -53.26
C GLU A 176 45.41 -60.61 -54.54
N SER A 177 44.29 -60.43 -55.25
CA SER A 177 44.25 -59.62 -56.48
C SER A 177 43.78 -58.21 -56.18
N VAL A 178 44.47 -57.21 -56.72
CA VAL A 178 44.11 -55.80 -56.59
C VAL A 178 43.88 -55.19 -57.96
N SER A 179 42.82 -54.39 -58.07
CA SER A 179 42.56 -53.51 -59.21
C SER A 179 42.62 -52.06 -58.76
N VAL A 180 42.95 -51.17 -59.69
CA VAL A 180 43.08 -49.73 -59.43
C VAL A 180 42.07 -48.98 -60.29
N GLN A 181 41.27 -48.13 -59.65
CA GLN A 181 40.27 -47.29 -60.31
C GLN A 181 40.45 -45.82 -59.93
N THR A 182 40.07 -44.89 -60.78
CA THR A 182 39.98 -43.47 -60.44
C THR A 182 38.76 -43.19 -59.56
N ALA A 183 38.68 -41.99 -58.99
CA ALA A 183 37.50 -41.52 -58.24
C ALA A 183 36.18 -41.56 -59.04
N THR A 184 36.26 -41.51 -60.37
CA THR A 184 35.10 -41.60 -61.26
C THR A 184 34.74 -43.05 -61.63
N GLY A 185 35.39 -44.04 -61.02
CA GLY A 185 35.16 -45.47 -61.27
C GLY A 185 35.81 -46.00 -62.55
N THR A 186 36.62 -45.20 -63.25
CA THR A 186 37.32 -45.64 -64.44
C THR A 186 38.50 -46.53 -64.04
N GLN A 187 38.52 -47.77 -64.54
CA GLN A 187 39.61 -48.70 -64.25
C GLN A 187 40.91 -48.27 -64.92
N VAL A 188 41.94 -48.08 -64.10
CA VAL A 188 43.30 -47.72 -64.53
C VAL A 188 44.12 -48.98 -64.75
N PHE A 189 44.01 -49.94 -63.83
CA PHE A 189 44.67 -51.24 -63.94
C PHE A 189 43.67 -52.36 -63.66
N PRO A 190 43.67 -53.42 -64.48
CA PRO A 190 42.87 -54.61 -64.22
C PRO A 190 43.37 -55.32 -62.96
N ALA A 191 42.57 -56.26 -62.45
CA ALA A 191 42.95 -57.03 -61.28
C ALA A 191 44.23 -57.84 -61.52
N GLN A 192 45.23 -57.65 -60.66
CA GLN A 192 46.50 -58.37 -60.68
C GLN A 192 46.81 -58.93 -59.30
N ALA A 193 47.29 -60.17 -59.26
CA ALA A 193 47.70 -60.81 -58.02
C ALA A 193 48.96 -60.15 -57.44
N ILE A 194 48.99 -59.95 -56.13
CA ILE A 194 50.21 -59.56 -55.43
C ILE A 194 51.21 -60.73 -55.48
N PRO A 195 52.42 -60.53 -56.05
CA PRO A 195 53.41 -61.58 -56.18
C PRO A 195 53.96 -62.03 -54.83
N ALA A 196 54.70 -63.14 -54.80
CA ALA A 196 55.30 -63.70 -53.58
C ALA A 196 56.22 -62.73 -52.81
N SER A 197 56.71 -61.68 -53.46
CA SER A 197 57.46 -60.59 -52.83
C SER A 197 56.61 -59.65 -51.97
N GLY A 198 55.27 -59.77 -52.01
CA GLY A 198 54.33 -58.88 -51.31
C GLY A 198 54.18 -57.50 -51.96
N ARG A 199 54.86 -57.25 -53.08
CA ARG A 199 54.91 -55.95 -53.76
C ARG A 199 54.70 -56.13 -55.26
N LEU A 200 53.55 -55.65 -55.74
CA LEU A 200 53.25 -55.53 -57.16
C LEU A 200 53.88 -54.25 -57.71
N VAL A 201 54.51 -54.34 -58.88
CA VAL A 201 55.13 -53.22 -59.59
C VAL A 201 54.28 -52.88 -60.81
N LEU A 202 53.84 -51.62 -60.90
CA LEU A 202 53.07 -51.13 -62.03
C LEU A 202 53.91 -50.09 -62.79
N THR A 203 54.14 -50.36 -64.08
CA THR A 203 54.83 -49.45 -64.98
C THR A 203 53.79 -48.66 -65.76
N TYR A 204 53.78 -47.34 -65.55
CA TYR A 204 52.98 -46.38 -66.29
C TYR A 204 53.83 -45.15 -66.53
N PRO A 205 53.63 -44.44 -67.65
CA PRO A 205 54.30 -43.16 -67.86
C PRO A 205 53.87 -42.22 -66.74
N VAL A 206 54.84 -41.77 -65.94
CA VAL A 206 54.60 -40.73 -64.95
C VAL A 206 54.40 -39.43 -65.72
N GLY A 207 53.19 -38.90 -65.73
CA GLY A 207 52.92 -37.58 -66.27
C GLY A 207 52.79 -36.52 -65.18
N ALA A 208 52.34 -35.33 -65.58
CA ALA A 208 52.31 -34.16 -64.70
C ALA A 208 51.05 -34.09 -63.82
N VAL A 209 50.07 -34.98 -64.00
CA VAL A 209 48.75 -34.84 -63.38
C VAL A 209 48.57 -35.87 -62.27
N SER A 210 48.53 -35.40 -61.03
CA SER A 210 48.19 -36.22 -59.87
C SER A 210 46.69 -36.51 -59.83
N THR A 211 46.32 -37.79 -59.87
CA THR A 211 44.93 -38.26 -59.88
C THR A 211 44.68 -39.19 -58.69
N ALA A 212 43.58 -38.97 -57.97
CA ALA A 212 43.16 -39.83 -56.87
C ALA A 212 42.68 -41.19 -57.39
N VAL A 213 43.18 -42.26 -56.77
CA VAL A 213 42.85 -43.65 -57.11
C VAL A 213 42.37 -44.44 -55.89
N PHE A 214 41.58 -45.45 -56.16
CA PHE A 214 41.00 -46.40 -55.23
C PHE A 214 41.54 -47.80 -55.56
N LEU A 215 41.98 -48.52 -54.54
CA LEU A 215 42.42 -49.89 -54.60
C LEU A 215 41.25 -50.80 -54.21
N LEU A 216 41.01 -51.82 -55.02
CA LEU A 216 39.92 -52.77 -54.85
C LEU A 216 40.43 -54.20 -54.90
N SER A 217 40.15 -54.99 -53.87
CA SER A 217 40.34 -56.45 -53.87
C SER A 217 38.98 -57.11 -54.14
N GLY A 218 38.79 -57.59 -55.37
CA GLY A 218 37.45 -57.95 -55.86
C GLY A 218 36.54 -56.72 -55.91
N ALA A 219 35.41 -56.75 -55.19
CA ALA A 219 34.47 -55.63 -55.08
C ALA A 219 34.68 -54.78 -53.80
N LEU A 220 35.67 -55.13 -52.96
CA LEU A 220 35.87 -54.49 -51.67
C LEU A 220 36.94 -53.40 -51.78
N PHE A 221 36.64 -52.24 -51.21
CA PHE A 221 37.61 -51.16 -51.06
C PHE A 221 38.69 -51.56 -50.05
N VAL A 222 39.95 -51.43 -50.46
CA VAL A 222 41.10 -51.81 -49.62
C VAL A 222 42.10 -50.67 -49.38
N GLY A 223 41.95 -49.53 -50.07
CA GLY A 223 42.77 -48.35 -49.82
C GLY A 223 42.60 -47.26 -50.87
N THR A 224 43.03 -46.04 -50.56
CA THR A 224 43.14 -44.94 -51.52
C THR A 224 44.61 -44.55 -51.72
N GLY A 225 44.89 -43.85 -52.81
CA GLY A 225 46.17 -43.23 -53.05
C GLY A 225 46.10 -42.20 -54.16
N THR A 226 47.25 -41.70 -54.58
CA THR A 226 47.38 -40.79 -55.71
C THR A 226 48.41 -41.37 -56.67
N MET A 227 48.12 -41.30 -57.98
CA MET A 227 49.04 -41.68 -59.03
C MET A 227 49.20 -40.52 -59.99
N MET A 228 50.43 -40.26 -60.44
CA MET A 228 50.70 -39.20 -61.42
C MET A 228 50.70 -39.75 -62.85
N PHE A 229 49.66 -39.45 -63.62
CA PHE A 229 49.54 -39.83 -65.03
C PHE A 229 49.95 -38.70 -65.98
#